data_AF-A0A3D5ZLX9-F1
#
_entry.id   AF-A0A3D5ZLX9-F1
#
_cell.length_a   1.000
_cell.length_b   1.000
_cell.length_c   1.000
_cell.angle_alpha   90.00
_cell.angle_beta   90.00
_cell.angle_gamma   90.00
#
_symmetry.space_group_name_H-M   'P 1'
#
loop_
_entity.id
_entity.type
_entity.pdbx_description
1 polymer ?
#
loop_
_entity_poly.entity_id
_entity_poly.type
_entity_poly.pdbx_seq_one_letter_code
_entity_poly.pdbx_strand_id
1 'polypeptide(L)'
;MSVTHNKTRLASDFLLLTIGLVSVGTVLFFTFASGVSFSPDRQIDALAKDVVQRVPIALFLLVLCLTTNLKSGLRFTVTPAVRLFALVPCLLVALANFPFSALLGGGATVQKNQYVWLFCLQCLLIGVIEELFFRLIVWRFADEKMRGKHVVWRVVACSAVFALWHLVNLFFGQGFAATLLQAGYSFLIGAMLSTLYLVTNNIWWCVLVHALFDVGGKLVATLGSGNVWDVPFWIATAVCGTLCAVWAVFTLVAFGKNEAANGGLSAENIETQNAENENNQMQNN
;
A
#
# COMPACT_ATOMS: atom_id res chain seq x y z
N MET A 1 -9.40 29.78 23.52
CA MET A 1 -9.26 28.69 22.54
C MET A 1 -7.88 28.62 21.85
N SER A 2 -7.04 29.67 21.81
CA SER A 2 -5.76 29.65 21.07
C SER A 2 -4.58 28.95 21.78
N VAL A 3 -4.48 29.04 23.12
CA VAL A 3 -3.33 28.50 23.87
C VAL A 3 -3.32 26.97 23.95
N THR A 4 -4.49 26.34 24.10
CA THR A 4 -4.61 24.88 24.17
C THR A 4 -4.33 24.22 22.82
N HIS A 5 -4.80 24.83 21.72
CA HIS A 5 -4.54 24.37 20.35
C HIS A 5 -3.05 24.46 19.98
N ASN A 6 -2.33 25.48 20.47
CA ASN A 6 -0.90 25.62 20.23
C ASN A 6 -0.08 24.58 21.02
N LYS A 7 -0.48 24.25 22.25
CA LYS A 7 0.18 23.22 23.06
C LYS A 7 0.00 21.82 22.48
N THR A 8 -1.19 21.47 21.99
CA THR A 8 -1.43 20.16 21.36
C THR A 8 -0.65 19.97 20.08
N ARG A 9 -0.55 21.03 19.25
CA ARG A 9 0.26 21.01 18.02
C ARG A 9 1.76 20.89 18.30
N LEU A 10 2.27 21.63 19.27
CA LEU A 10 3.68 21.54 19.67
C LEU A 10 4.05 20.14 20.18
N ALA A 11 3.15 19.51 20.95
CA ALA A 11 3.34 18.14 21.43
C ALA A 11 3.35 17.11 20.28
N SER A 12 2.45 17.24 19.29
CA SER A 12 2.46 16.36 18.11
C SER A 12 3.70 16.56 17.24
N ASP A 13 4.17 17.80 17.08
CA ASP A 13 5.37 18.10 16.29
C ASP A 13 6.62 17.50 16.96
N PHE A 14 6.75 17.65 18.28
CA PHE A 14 7.83 17.03 19.05
C PHE A 14 7.79 15.49 18.97
N LEU A 15 6.61 14.89 19.07
CA LEU A 15 6.42 13.45 18.92
C LEU A 15 6.85 12.98 17.52
N LEU A 16 6.43 13.66 16.46
CA LEU A 16 6.81 13.34 15.09
C LEU A 16 8.32 13.42 14.86
N LEU A 17 8.95 14.49 15.35
CA LEU A 17 10.40 14.65 15.27
C LEU A 17 11.11 13.50 16.00
N THR A 18 10.63 13.13 17.19
CA THR A 18 11.21 12.06 17.99
C THR A 18 11.11 10.71 17.26
N ILE A 19 9.91 10.32 16.79
CA ILE A 19 9.72 9.05 16.09
C ILE A 19 10.48 9.06 14.74
N GLY A 20 10.52 10.19 14.05
CA GLY A 20 11.29 10.36 12.81
C GLY A 20 12.80 10.14 13.03
N LEU A 21 13.37 10.74 14.08
CA LEU A 21 14.76 10.53 14.46
C LEU A 21 15.04 9.08 14.86
N VAL A 22 14.13 8.44 15.60
CA VAL A 22 14.23 7.01 15.93
C VAL A 22 14.17 6.14 14.67
N SER A 23 13.30 6.47 13.71
CA SER A 23 13.17 5.73 12.45
C SER A 23 14.47 5.78 11.65
N VAL A 24 15.01 6.99 11.43
CA VAL A 24 16.28 7.19 10.73
C VAL A 24 17.43 6.53 11.49
N GLY A 25 17.50 6.72 12.81
CA GLY A 25 18.52 6.13 13.67
C GLY A 25 18.50 4.60 13.63
N THR A 26 17.33 3.97 13.61
CA THR A 26 17.19 2.51 13.54
C THR A 26 17.66 1.97 12.19
N VAL A 27 17.28 2.61 11.08
CA VAL A 27 17.74 2.24 9.73
C VAL A 27 19.26 2.37 9.63
N LEU A 28 19.81 3.52 10.04
CA LEU A 28 21.27 3.74 10.02
C LEU A 28 22.00 2.74 10.91
N PHE A 29 21.48 2.47 12.10
CA PHE A 29 22.06 1.50 13.03
C PHE A 29 22.16 0.13 12.38
N PHE A 30 21.08 -0.44 11.86
CA PHE A 30 21.15 -1.78 11.26
C PHE A 30 21.83 -1.82 9.88
N THR A 31 21.92 -0.69 9.19
CA THR A 31 22.67 -0.59 7.92
C THR A 31 24.18 -0.59 8.17
N PHE A 32 24.66 0.07 9.22
CA PHE A 32 26.09 0.30 9.45
C PHE A 32 26.69 -0.41 10.67
N ALA A 33 25.88 -0.77 11.67
CA ALA A 33 26.34 -1.51 12.85
C ALA A 33 26.30 -3.02 12.55
N SER A 34 27.46 -3.57 12.19
CA SER A 34 27.64 -4.99 11.87
C SER A 34 27.63 -5.93 13.10
N GLY A 35 27.58 -5.38 14.31
CA GLY A 35 27.78 -6.14 15.56
C GLY A 35 26.53 -6.76 16.19
N VAL A 36 25.33 -6.44 15.71
CA VAL A 36 24.08 -6.96 16.28
C VAL A 36 23.49 -8.04 15.38
N SER A 37 23.22 -9.21 15.96
CA SER A 37 22.51 -10.31 15.32
C SER A 37 21.41 -10.82 16.24
N PHE A 38 20.23 -11.09 15.67
CA PHE A 38 19.09 -11.69 16.35
C PHE A 38 19.00 -13.20 16.12
N SER A 39 19.72 -13.72 15.13
CA SER A 39 19.69 -15.13 14.75
C SER A 39 21.01 -15.58 14.11
N PRO A 40 21.50 -16.81 14.39
CA PRO A 40 22.61 -17.39 13.65
C PRO A 40 22.27 -17.66 12.18
N ASP A 41 20.98 -17.78 11.84
CA ASP A 41 20.54 -17.90 10.46
C ASP A 41 20.48 -16.52 9.80
N ARG A 42 21.32 -16.31 8.77
CA ARG A 42 21.46 -15.01 8.09
C ARG A 42 20.15 -14.48 7.49
N GLN A 43 19.30 -15.33 6.94
CA GLN A 43 18.03 -14.88 6.34
C GLN A 43 17.04 -14.46 7.41
N ILE A 44 16.97 -15.22 8.52
CA ILE A 44 16.11 -14.88 9.66
C ILE A 44 16.61 -13.63 10.39
N ASP A 45 17.93 -13.48 10.51
CA ASP A 45 18.55 -12.27 11.06
C ASP A 45 18.19 -11.03 10.22
N ALA A 46 18.31 -11.12 8.89
CA ALA A 46 17.93 -10.04 7.99
C ALA A 46 16.42 -9.72 8.09
N LEU A 47 15.57 -10.75 8.13
CA LEU A 47 14.12 -10.61 8.31
C LEU A 47 13.77 -9.91 9.63
N ALA A 48 14.38 -10.33 10.75
CA ALA A 48 14.15 -9.72 12.06
C ALA A 48 14.60 -8.25 12.08
N LYS A 49 15.78 -7.95 11.52
CA LYS A 49 16.29 -6.58 11.39
C LYS A 49 15.37 -5.69 10.57
N ASP A 50 14.86 -6.19 9.45
CA ASP A 50 13.94 -5.44 8.59
C ASP A 50 12.61 -5.15 9.30
N VAL A 51 12.06 -6.10 10.05
CA VAL A 51 10.87 -5.87 10.91
C VAL A 51 11.15 -4.78 11.95
N VAL A 52 12.27 -4.87 12.68
CA VAL A 52 12.64 -3.88 13.71
C VAL A 52 12.78 -2.48 13.12
N GLN A 53 13.33 -2.34 11.92
CA GLN A 53 13.45 -1.04 11.23
C GLN A 53 12.10 -0.49 10.76
N ARG A 54 11.18 -1.35 10.34
CA ARG A 54 9.87 -0.93 9.81
C ARG A 54 8.88 -0.49 10.87
N VAL A 55 8.94 -1.06 12.08
CA VAL A 55 8.04 -0.66 13.18
C VAL A 55 8.06 0.85 13.45
N PRO A 56 9.20 1.51 13.70
CA PRO A 56 9.22 2.95 13.96
C PRO A 56 8.78 3.76 12.73
N ILE A 57 9.08 3.32 11.50
CA ILE A 57 8.64 3.99 10.26
C ILE A 57 7.10 3.93 10.13
N ALA A 58 6.51 2.75 10.36
CA ALA A 58 5.07 2.57 10.33
C ALA A 58 4.39 3.44 11.40
N LEU A 59 4.95 3.48 12.62
CA LEU A 59 4.47 4.36 13.69
C LEU A 59 4.59 5.84 13.32
N PHE A 60 5.72 6.25 12.73
CA PHE A 60 5.91 7.63 12.26
C PHE A 60 4.81 8.03 11.26
N LEU A 61 4.56 7.20 10.24
CA LEU A 61 3.54 7.48 9.22
C LEU A 61 2.12 7.44 9.80
N LEU A 62 1.83 6.52 10.73
CA LEU A 62 0.54 6.48 11.42
C LEU A 62 0.31 7.74 12.25
N VAL A 63 1.28 8.15 13.08
CA VAL A 63 1.19 9.38 13.87
C VAL A 63 1.07 10.59 12.96
N LEU A 64 1.85 10.66 11.87
CA LEU A 64 1.78 11.74 10.89
C LEU A 64 0.39 11.85 10.28
N CYS A 65 -0.22 10.72 9.91
CA CYS A 65 -1.57 10.73 9.36
C CYS A 65 -2.62 11.12 10.42
N LEU A 66 -2.46 10.68 11.67
CA LEU A 66 -3.38 10.99 12.78
C LEU A 66 -3.35 12.45 13.21
N THR A 67 -2.20 13.13 13.11
CA THR A 67 -1.99 14.51 13.58
C THR A 67 -2.15 15.55 12.47
N THR A 68 -2.27 15.12 11.22
CA THR A 68 -2.54 15.98 10.06
C THR A 68 -3.98 15.78 9.56
N ASN A 69 -4.37 16.52 8.53
CA ASN A 69 -5.68 16.36 7.89
C ASN A 69 -5.80 15.09 7.02
N LEU A 70 -4.85 14.15 7.12
CA LEU A 70 -4.95 12.81 6.53
C LEU A 70 -5.68 11.80 7.44
N LYS A 71 -6.03 12.20 8.67
CA LYS A 71 -6.68 11.34 9.67
C LYS A 71 -7.96 10.67 9.17
N SER A 72 -8.73 11.35 8.31
CA SER A 72 -9.95 10.78 7.72
C SER A 72 -9.67 9.52 6.90
N GLY A 73 -8.52 9.48 6.20
CA GLY A 73 -8.09 8.33 5.39
C GLY A 73 -7.73 7.08 6.20
N LEU A 74 -7.47 7.21 7.51
CA LEU A 74 -7.20 6.08 8.41
C LEU A 74 -8.45 5.38 8.93
N ARG A 75 -9.64 5.97 8.74
CA ARG A 75 -10.88 5.42 9.29
C ARG A 75 -11.17 4.05 8.66
N PHE A 76 -11.58 3.10 9.48
CA PHE A 76 -12.21 1.87 9.01
C PHE A 76 -13.63 2.20 8.56
N THR A 77 -13.75 2.73 7.35
CA THR A 77 -15.03 2.96 6.68
C THR A 77 -15.66 1.61 6.37
N VAL A 78 -16.90 1.41 6.85
CA VAL A 78 -17.71 0.26 6.46
C VAL A 78 -17.99 0.38 4.97
N THR A 79 -17.27 -0.40 4.17
CA THR A 79 -17.44 -0.41 2.72
C THR A 79 -18.75 -1.12 2.39
N PRO A 80 -19.69 -0.47 1.67
CA PRO A 80 -20.91 -1.12 1.21
C PRO A 80 -20.61 -2.44 0.48
N ALA A 81 -21.43 -3.48 0.70
CA ALA A 81 -21.18 -4.82 0.15
C ALA A 81 -20.95 -4.83 -1.37
N VAL A 82 -21.68 -3.98 -2.12
CA VAL A 82 -21.50 -3.83 -3.56
C VAL A 82 -20.10 -3.34 -3.94
N ARG A 83 -19.50 -2.46 -3.13
CA ARG A 83 -18.14 -1.95 -3.38
C ARG A 83 -17.07 -2.97 -2.99
N LEU A 84 -17.38 -3.96 -2.15
CA LEU A 84 -16.46 -5.06 -1.83
C LEU A 84 -16.21 -5.98 -3.03
N PHE A 85 -17.06 -5.99 -4.07
CA PHE A 85 -16.76 -6.72 -5.30
C PHE A 85 -15.47 -6.25 -5.98
N ALA A 86 -15.00 -5.03 -5.70
CA ALA A 86 -13.69 -4.53 -6.12
C ALA A 86 -12.51 -5.36 -5.58
N LEU A 87 -12.70 -6.04 -4.45
CA LEU A 87 -11.67 -6.90 -3.87
C LEU A 87 -11.43 -8.15 -4.71
N VAL A 88 -12.43 -8.66 -5.42
CA VAL A 88 -12.33 -9.91 -6.17
C VAL A 88 -11.17 -9.90 -7.18
N PRO A 89 -11.11 -8.97 -8.16
CA PRO A 89 -10.00 -8.92 -9.11
C PRO A 89 -8.65 -8.66 -8.42
N CYS A 90 -8.63 -7.87 -7.35
CA CYS A 90 -7.40 -7.53 -6.64
C CYS A 90 -6.84 -8.73 -5.84
N LEU A 91 -7.72 -9.47 -5.15
CA LEU A 91 -7.38 -10.68 -4.42
C LEU A 91 -6.98 -11.80 -5.36
N LEU A 92 -7.60 -11.92 -6.54
CA LEU A 92 -7.16 -12.89 -7.55
C LEU A 92 -5.72 -12.64 -8.01
N VAL A 93 -5.31 -11.38 -8.17
CA VAL A 93 -3.91 -11.04 -8.47
C VAL A 93 -2.99 -11.37 -7.29
N ALA A 94 -3.38 -11.00 -6.06
CA ALA A 94 -2.61 -11.32 -4.85
C ALA A 94 -2.42 -12.84 -4.68
N LEU A 95 -3.49 -13.62 -4.88
CA LEU A 95 -3.48 -15.08 -4.79
C LEU A 95 -2.73 -15.74 -5.94
N ALA A 96 -2.82 -15.20 -7.17
CA ALA A 96 -2.03 -15.70 -8.30
C ALA A 96 -0.52 -15.55 -8.09
N ASN A 97 -0.10 -14.59 -7.25
CA ASN A 97 1.30 -14.40 -6.90
C ASN A 97 1.83 -15.44 -5.88
N PHE A 98 0.97 -16.30 -5.32
CA PHE A 98 1.42 -17.42 -4.50
C PHE A 98 1.94 -18.56 -5.37
N PRO A 99 3.06 -19.21 -4.99
CA PRO A 99 3.63 -20.31 -5.75
C PRO A 99 2.92 -21.64 -5.48
N PHE A 100 1.59 -21.68 -5.59
CA PHE A 100 0.78 -22.86 -5.27
C PHE A 100 1.17 -24.08 -6.10
N SER A 101 1.35 -23.91 -7.41
CA SER A 101 1.74 -24.97 -8.33
C SER A 101 3.08 -25.58 -7.96
N ALA A 102 4.10 -24.75 -7.71
CA ALA A 102 5.42 -25.20 -7.32
C ALA A 102 5.43 -25.89 -5.95
N LEU A 103 4.68 -25.37 -4.96
CA LEU A 103 4.58 -25.96 -3.63
C LEU A 103 3.85 -27.30 -3.64
N LEU A 104 2.73 -27.40 -4.36
CA LEU A 104 1.94 -28.63 -4.47
C LEU A 104 2.62 -29.68 -5.36
N GLY A 105 3.32 -29.23 -6.40
CA GLY A 105 4.05 -30.08 -7.35
C GLY A 105 5.45 -30.48 -6.89
N GLY A 106 5.92 -30.01 -5.74
CA GLY A 106 7.25 -30.32 -5.19
C GLY A 106 8.43 -29.58 -5.85
N GLY A 107 8.16 -28.59 -6.72
CA GLY A 107 9.18 -27.71 -7.31
C GLY A 107 9.74 -26.66 -6.33
N ALA A 108 9.02 -26.40 -5.24
CA ALA A 108 9.42 -25.51 -4.15
C ALA A 108 9.02 -26.08 -2.79
N THR A 109 9.71 -25.65 -1.73
CA THR A 109 9.41 -26.03 -0.35
C THR A 109 9.65 -24.88 0.62
N VAL A 110 8.84 -24.80 1.66
CA VAL A 110 9.05 -23.89 2.80
C VAL A 110 9.79 -24.64 3.90
N GLN A 111 11.00 -24.17 4.20
CA GLN A 111 11.93 -24.85 5.11
C GLN A 111 11.86 -24.27 6.53
N LYS A 112 11.52 -22.98 6.65
CA LYS A 112 11.60 -22.20 7.89
C LYS A 112 10.21 -21.85 8.43
N ASN A 113 9.35 -22.87 8.57
CA ASN A 113 7.94 -22.72 8.92
C ASN A 113 7.70 -21.95 10.23
N GLN A 114 8.57 -22.12 11.22
CA GLN A 114 8.49 -21.43 12.50
C GLN A 114 8.62 -19.90 12.42
N TYR A 115 9.06 -19.35 11.28
CA TYR A 115 9.24 -17.91 11.07
C TYR A 115 8.20 -17.29 10.12
N VAL A 116 7.17 -18.06 9.71
CA VAL A 116 6.08 -17.55 8.85
C VAL A 116 5.38 -16.36 9.48
N TRP A 117 5.15 -16.37 10.80
CA TRP A 117 4.52 -15.24 11.49
C TRP A 117 5.35 -13.95 11.38
N LEU A 118 6.68 -14.05 11.50
CA LEU A 118 7.60 -12.91 11.42
C LEU A 118 7.65 -12.36 9.99
N PHE A 119 7.64 -13.26 9.01
CA PHE A 119 7.54 -12.92 7.59
C PHE A 119 6.20 -12.25 7.23
N CYS A 120 5.08 -12.78 7.72
CA CYS A 120 3.77 -12.14 7.53
C CYS A 120 3.72 -10.76 8.18
N LEU A 121 4.32 -10.60 9.37
CA LEU A 121 4.45 -9.28 10.02
C LEU A 121 5.29 -8.32 9.17
N GLN A 122 6.40 -8.77 8.59
CA GLN A 122 7.20 -7.98 7.66
C GLN A 122 6.38 -7.50 6.47
N CYS A 123 5.67 -8.41 5.80
CA CYS A 123 4.81 -8.08 4.65
C CYS A 123 3.68 -7.12 5.01
N LEU A 124 3.07 -7.31 6.20
CA LEU A 124 2.07 -6.38 6.72
C LEU A 124 2.66 -4.99 6.97
N LEU A 125 3.83 -4.89 7.58
CA LEU A 125 4.49 -3.61 7.82
C LEU A 125 4.89 -2.92 6.51
N ILE A 126 5.35 -3.65 5.50
CA ILE A 126 5.58 -3.13 4.15
C ILE A 126 4.27 -2.52 3.61
N GLY A 127 3.18 -3.31 3.60
CA GLY A 127 1.88 -2.84 3.15
C GLY A 127 1.42 -1.60 3.91
N VAL A 128 1.51 -1.57 5.24
CA VAL A 128 1.14 -0.39 6.05
C VAL A 128 1.97 0.84 5.64
N ILE A 129 3.30 0.71 5.58
CA ILE A 129 4.17 1.85 5.26
C ILE A 129 3.89 2.38 3.85
N GLU A 130 3.86 1.49 2.87
CA GLU A 130 3.71 1.87 1.47
C GLU A 130 2.31 2.40 1.19
N GLU A 131 1.25 1.78 1.71
CA GLU A 131 -0.11 2.29 1.52
C GLU A 131 -0.35 3.63 2.23
N LEU A 132 0.15 3.82 3.45
CA LEU A 132 0.05 5.13 4.12
C LEU A 132 0.77 6.22 3.32
N PHE A 133 1.96 5.92 2.81
CA PHE A 133 2.71 6.89 2.03
C PHE A 133 2.06 7.16 0.67
N PHE A 134 1.74 6.13 -0.11
CA PHE A 134 1.27 6.32 -1.48
C PHE A 134 -0.21 6.68 -1.56
N ARG A 135 -1.09 6.06 -0.76
CA ARG A 135 -2.57 6.23 -0.87
C ARG A 135 -3.11 7.36 -0.02
N LEU A 136 -2.37 7.82 1.00
CA LEU A 136 -2.77 9.02 1.75
C LEU A 136 -1.94 10.24 1.39
N ILE A 137 -0.61 10.13 1.37
CA ILE A 137 0.26 11.29 1.16
C ILE A 137 0.37 11.61 -0.35
N VAL A 138 0.93 10.69 -1.15
CA VAL A 138 1.17 10.93 -2.59
C VAL A 138 -0.15 11.11 -3.34
N TRP A 139 -1.16 10.29 -3.04
CA TRP A 139 -2.50 10.42 -3.62
C TRP A 139 -3.07 11.82 -3.44
N ARG A 140 -2.98 12.38 -2.24
CA ARG A 140 -3.50 13.73 -1.97
C ARG A 140 -2.77 14.80 -2.78
N PHE A 141 -1.45 14.73 -2.89
CA PHE A 141 -0.71 15.65 -3.76
C PHE A 141 -1.13 15.51 -5.23
N ALA A 142 -1.37 14.28 -5.70
CA ALA A 142 -1.87 14.04 -7.05
C ALA A 142 -3.29 14.59 -7.24
N ASP A 143 -4.18 14.42 -6.26
CA ASP A 143 -5.55 14.93 -6.28
C ASP A 143 -5.59 16.46 -6.33
N GLU A 144 -4.82 17.13 -5.46
CA GLU A 144 -4.70 18.59 -5.43
C GLU A 144 -4.13 19.14 -6.75
N LYS A 145 -3.06 18.52 -7.28
CA LYS A 145 -2.38 19.01 -8.49
C LYS A 145 -3.11 18.70 -9.79
N MET A 146 -3.94 17.66 -9.79
CA MET A 146 -4.69 17.19 -10.97
C MET A 146 -6.18 17.46 -10.86
N ARG A 147 -6.58 18.39 -9.99
CA ARG A 147 -7.95 18.87 -9.88
C ARG A 147 -8.48 19.30 -11.26
N GLY A 148 -9.68 18.86 -11.59
CA GLY A 148 -10.31 19.11 -12.89
C GLY A 148 -9.80 18.22 -14.04
N LYS A 149 -8.79 17.37 -13.80
CA LYS A 149 -8.40 16.32 -14.75
C LYS A 149 -9.12 15.01 -14.42
N HIS A 150 -9.27 14.17 -15.43
CA HIS A 150 -9.81 12.83 -15.30
C HIS A 150 -9.05 12.02 -14.24
N VAL A 151 -9.79 11.32 -13.36
CA VAL A 151 -9.27 10.51 -12.24
C VAL A 151 -8.08 9.61 -12.59
N VAL A 152 -8.04 9.09 -13.83
CA VAL A 152 -6.94 8.24 -14.34
C VAL A 152 -5.56 8.88 -14.13
N TRP A 153 -5.44 10.20 -14.21
CA TRP A 153 -4.16 10.89 -14.03
C TRP A 153 -3.65 10.78 -12.60
N ARG A 154 -4.55 10.79 -11.60
CA ARG A 154 -4.20 10.62 -10.18
C ARG A 154 -3.68 9.20 -9.94
N VAL A 155 -4.36 8.21 -10.53
CA VAL A 155 -3.94 6.80 -10.49
C VAL A 155 -2.57 6.62 -11.14
N VAL A 156 -2.38 7.14 -12.35
CA VAL A 156 -1.09 7.04 -13.08
C VAL A 156 0.02 7.71 -12.30
N ALA A 157 -0.20 8.91 -11.75
CA ALA A 157 0.82 9.62 -10.99
C ALA A 157 1.23 8.87 -9.72
N CYS A 158 0.26 8.45 -8.91
CA CYS A 158 0.53 7.69 -7.69
C CYS A 158 1.28 6.38 -8.01
N SER A 159 0.85 5.65 -9.05
CA SER A 159 1.45 4.38 -9.48
C SER A 159 2.85 4.56 -10.06
N ALA A 160 3.10 5.65 -10.79
CA ALA A 160 4.41 5.98 -11.33
C ALA A 160 5.40 6.29 -10.21
N VAL A 161 5.02 7.11 -9.22
CA VAL A 161 5.90 7.39 -8.07
C VAL A 161 6.17 6.12 -7.27
N PHE A 162 5.16 5.26 -7.09
CA PHE A 162 5.32 3.96 -6.44
C PHE A 162 6.29 3.03 -7.20
N ALA A 163 6.19 2.95 -8.52
CA ALA A 163 7.10 2.20 -9.36
C ALA A 163 8.55 2.75 -9.30
N LEU A 164 8.70 4.07 -9.39
CA LEU A 164 10.00 4.74 -9.37
C LEU A 164 10.71 4.60 -8.01
N TRP A 165 9.96 4.51 -6.91
CA TRP A 165 10.52 4.27 -5.58
C TRP A 165 11.38 2.99 -5.53
N HIS A 166 11.01 1.97 -6.30
CA HIS A 166 11.74 0.70 -6.33
C HIS A 166 13.09 0.77 -7.03
N LEU A 167 13.37 1.83 -7.79
CA LEU A 167 14.70 2.06 -8.37
C LEU A 167 15.76 2.28 -7.27
N VAL A 168 15.34 2.65 -6.06
CA VAL A 168 16.23 2.76 -4.89
C VAL A 168 16.94 1.42 -4.61
N ASN A 169 16.33 0.28 -4.94
CA ASN A 169 16.93 -1.04 -4.73
C ASN A 169 18.23 -1.25 -5.53
N LEU A 170 18.48 -0.49 -6.60
CA LEU A 170 19.77 -0.49 -7.30
C LEU A 170 20.92 -0.06 -6.39
N PHE A 171 20.68 0.93 -5.52
CA PHE A 171 21.68 1.39 -4.55
C PHE A 171 21.93 0.38 -3.43
N PHE A 172 20.99 -0.55 -3.21
CA PHE A 172 21.09 -1.65 -2.25
C PHE A 172 21.53 -2.98 -2.89
N GLY A 173 22.06 -2.93 -4.13
CA GLY A 173 22.71 -4.07 -4.78
C GLY A 173 21.78 -5.00 -5.56
N GLN A 174 20.51 -4.64 -5.76
CA GLN A 174 19.62 -5.41 -6.64
C GLN A 174 20.03 -5.24 -8.11
N GLY A 175 20.03 -6.35 -8.87
CA GLY A 175 20.41 -6.34 -10.29
C GLY A 175 19.46 -5.52 -11.17
N PHE A 176 20.00 -4.88 -12.21
CA PHE A 176 19.25 -3.95 -13.07
C PHE A 176 17.96 -4.55 -13.66
N ALA A 177 18.04 -5.74 -14.26
CA ALA A 177 16.88 -6.39 -14.87
C ALA A 177 15.79 -6.74 -13.85
N ALA A 178 16.19 -7.24 -12.67
CA ALA A 178 15.26 -7.54 -11.58
C ALA A 178 14.57 -6.26 -11.08
N THR A 179 15.31 -5.15 -10.95
CA THR A 179 14.75 -3.86 -10.53
C THR A 179 13.83 -3.25 -11.58
N LEU A 180 14.14 -3.38 -12.87
CA LEU A 180 13.25 -2.91 -13.93
C LEU A 180 11.94 -3.72 -13.98
N LEU A 181 12.05 -5.05 -13.84
CA LEU A 181 10.87 -5.92 -13.72
C LEU A 181 10.04 -5.54 -12.49
N GLN A 182 10.69 -5.27 -11.36
CA GLN A 182 10.05 -4.78 -10.14
C GLN A 182 9.34 -3.46 -10.34
N ALA A 183 9.98 -2.46 -10.95
CA ALA A 183 9.32 -1.20 -11.27
C ALA A 183 8.09 -1.41 -12.17
N GLY A 184 8.19 -2.31 -13.15
CA GLY A 184 7.09 -2.66 -14.06
C GLY A 184 5.87 -3.23 -13.35
N TYR A 185 6.03 -4.30 -12.56
CA TYR A 185 4.88 -4.87 -11.84
C TYR A 185 4.41 -3.95 -10.69
N SER A 186 5.30 -3.19 -10.05
CA SER A 186 4.93 -2.22 -9.01
C SER A 186 4.05 -1.11 -9.59
N PHE A 187 4.27 -0.69 -10.84
CA PHE A 187 3.35 0.24 -11.52
C PHE A 187 1.93 -0.37 -11.65
N LEU A 188 1.84 -1.63 -12.06
CA LEU A 188 0.56 -2.31 -12.28
C LEU A 188 -0.21 -2.54 -10.98
N ILE A 189 0.47 -3.05 -9.95
CA ILE A 189 -0.10 -3.20 -8.60
C ILE A 189 -0.42 -1.84 -7.99
N GLY A 190 0.41 -0.84 -8.27
CA GLY A 190 0.16 0.58 -8.01
C GLY A 190 -1.20 1.03 -8.54
N ALA A 191 -1.48 0.77 -9.81
CA ALA A 191 -2.72 1.19 -10.46
C ALA A 191 -3.93 0.42 -9.90
N MET A 192 -3.77 -0.89 -9.68
CA MET A 192 -4.78 -1.75 -9.07
C MET A 192 -5.20 -1.23 -7.68
N LEU A 193 -4.26 -1.06 -6.77
CA LEU A 193 -4.55 -0.66 -5.38
C LEU A 193 -5.04 0.79 -5.30
N SER A 194 -4.58 1.70 -6.17
CA SER A 194 -5.14 3.05 -6.26
C SER A 194 -6.59 3.04 -6.76
N THR A 195 -6.93 2.13 -7.67
CA THR A 195 -8.32 1.93 -8.12
C THR A 195 -9.18 1.30 -7.02
N LEU A 196 -8.64 0.33 -6.27
CA LEU A 196 -9.31 -0.25 -5.11
C LEU A 196 -9.59 0.82 -4.04
N TYR A 197 -8.62 1.70 -3.78
CA TYR A 197 -8.76 2.82 -2.85
C TYR A 197 -9.88 3.78 -3.29
N LEU A 198 -9.92 4.16 -4.57
CA LEU A 198 -11.00 4.98 -5.15
C LEU A 198 -12.39 4.38 -4.93
N VAL A 199 -12.55 3.07 -5.14
CA VAL A 199 -13.86 2.40 -5.01
C VAL A 199 -14.26 2.27 -3.54
N THR A 200 -13.34 1.83 -2.70
CA THR A 200 -13.66 1.43 -1.32
C THR A 200 -13.56 2.58 -0.32
N ASN A 201 -12.83 3.65 -0.66
CA ASN A 201 -12.41 4.72 0.23
C ASN A 201 -11.87 4.19 1.58
N ASN A 202 -11.09 3.10 1.51
CA ASN A 202 -10.58 2.39 2.67
C ASN A 202 -9.18 1.82 2.37
N ILE A 203 -8.18 2.41 3.03
CA ILE A 203 -6.78 2.01 2.86
C ILE A 203 -6.49 0.60 3.37
N TRP A 204 -7.25 0.10 4.34
CA TRP A 204 -6.95 -1.17 5.01
C TRP A 204 -7.19 -2.36 4.09
N TRP A 205 -8.12 -2.21 3.14
CA TRP A 205 -8.25 -3.16 2.02
C TRP A 205 -7.02 -3.16 1.12
N CYS A 206 -6.43 -1.99 0.86
CA CYS A 206 -5.20 -1.89 0.09
C CYS A 206 -4.04 -2.53 0.85
N VAL A 207 -3.92 -2.26 2.16
CA VAL A 207 -2.89 -2.86 3.04
C VAL A 207 -3.02 -4.38 3.04
N LEU A 208 -4.24 -4.91 3.19
CA LEU A 208 -4.49 -6.35 3.18
C LEU A 208 -4.08 -7.00 1.85
N VAL A 209 -4.57 -6.45 0.73
CA VAL A 209 -4.27 -7.00 -0.61
C VAL A 209 -2.78 -6.91 -0.90
N HIS A 210 -2.13 -5.80 -0.56
CA HIS A 210 -0.69 -5.62 -0.75
C HIS A 210 0.10 -6.62 0.09
N ALA A 211 -0.19 -6.74 1.39
CA ALA A 211 0.48 -7.69 2.25
C ALA A 211 0.32 -9.13 1.75
N LEU A 212 -0.87 -9.51 1.26
CA LEU A 212 -1.11 -10.82 0.65
C LEU A 212 -0.30 -11.02 -0.63
N PHE A 213 -0.25 -10.02 -1.51
CA PHE A 213 0.56 -10.07 -2.72
C PHE A 213 2.04 -10.30 -2.39
N ASP A 214 2.55 -9.60 -1.38
CA ASP A 214 3.93 -9.72 -0.90
C ASP A 214 4.22 -11.08 -0.26
N VAL A 215 3.29 -11.60 0.55
CA VAL A 215 3.39 -12.94 1.13
C VAL A 215 3.52 -13.96 0.01
N GLY A 216 2.65 -13.92 -1.00
CA GLY A 216 2.69 -14.84 -2.13
C GLY A 216 4.04 -14.81 -2.85
N GLY A 217 4.47 -13.62 -3.28
CA GLY A 217 5.67 -13.46 -4.10
C GLY A 217 6.99 -13.72 -3.36
N LYS A 218 7.02 -13.54 -2.03
CA LYS A 218 8.27 -13.58 -1.25
C LYS A 218 8.39 -14.80 -0.33
N LEU A 219 7.34 -15.60 -0.14
CA LEU A 219 7.33 -16.72 0.82
C LEU A 219 8.51 -17.69 0.63
N VAL A 220 8.62 -18.27 -0.57
CA VAL A 220 9.67 -19.27 -0.85
C VAL A 220 11.05 -18.60 -0.92
N ALA A 221 11.15 -17.39 -1.49
CA ALA A 221 12.42 -16.67 -1.56
C ALA A 221 12.99 -16.33 -0.16
N THR A 222 12.11 -16.15 0.83
CA THR A 222 12.49 -15.74 2.19
C THR A 222 12.67 -16.92 3.14
N LEU A 223 11.75 -17.89 3.09
CA LEU A 223 11.65 -18.98 4.07
C LEU A 223 11.87 -20.38 3.48
N GLY A 224 12.19 -20.47 2.20
CA GLY A 224 12.21 -21.73 1.47
C GLY A 224 13.30 -21.79 0.40
N SER A 225 13.11 -22.74 -0.51
CA SER A 225 13.94 -22.89 -1.70
C SER A 225 13.17 -23.60 -2.82
N GLY A 226 13.70 -23.53 -4.03
CA GLY A 226 13.13 -24.14 -5.22
C GLY A 226 12.71 -23.12 -6.28
N ASN A 227 12.27 -23.62 -7.43
CA ASN A 227 11.81 -22.78 -8.53
C ASN A 227 10.30 -22.54 -8.39
N VAL A 228 9.92 -21.29 -8.19
CA VAL A 228 8.52 -20.87 -8.01
C VAL A 228 7.83 -20.41 -9.29
N TRP A 229 8.59 -20.16 -10.35
CA TRP A 229 8.08 -19.54 -11.58
C TRP A 229 7.85 -20.58 -12.68
N ASP A 230 6.97 -21.54 -12.40
CA ASP A 230 6.57 -22.56 -13.36
C ASP A 230 5.49 -22.05 -14.33
N VAL A 231 5.18 -22.85 -15.36
CA VAL A 231 4.20 -22.47 -16.39
C VAL A 231 2.82 -22.15 -15.78
N PRO A 232 2.25 -22.95 -14.86
CA PRO A 232 1.00 -22.61 -14.20
C PRO A 232 1.01 -21.26 -13.47
N PHE A 233 2.10 -20.91 -12.79
CA PHE A 233 2.25 -19.62 -12.12
C PHE A 233 2.12 -18.44 -13.11
N TRP A 234 2.82 -18.51 -14.24
CA TRP A 234 2.76 -17.46 -15.26
C TRP A 234 1.40 -17.36 -15.94
N ILE A 235 0.73 -18.50 -16.18
CA ILE A 235 -0.64 -18.51 -16.72
C ILE A 235 -1.59 -17.84 -15.73
N ALA A 236 -1.55 -18.21 -14.45
CA ALA A 236 -2.40 -17.61 -13.43
C ALA A 236 -2.16 -16.11 -13.30
N THR A 237 -0.90 -15.69 -13.29
CA THR A 237 -0.50 -14.27 -13.24
C THR A 237 -1.06 -13.49 -14.43
N ALA A 238 -0.91 -14.02 -15.65
CA ALA A 238 -1.39 -13.35 -16.87
C ALA A 238 -2.93 -13.25 -16.90
N VAL A 239 -3.64 -14.31 -16.54
CA VAL A 239 -5.11 -14.35 -16.53
C VAL A 239 -5.66 -13.40 -15.46
N CYS A 240 -5.22 -13.54 -14.20
CA CYS A 240 -5.69 -12.70 -13.10
C CYS A 240 -5.31 -11.22 -13.31
N GLY A 241 -4.08 -10.97 -13.78
CA GLY A 241 -3.61 -9.62 -14.11
C GLY A 241 -4.45 -8.96 -15.21
N THR A 242 -4.79 -9.69 -16.28
CA THR A 242 -5.62 -9.18 -17.37
C THR A 242 -7.04 -8.88 -16.90
N LEU A 243 -7.66 -9.79 -16.14
CA LEU A 243 -8.99 -9.58 -15.57
C LEU A 243 -9.03 -8.34 -14.66
N CYS A 244 -8.01 -8.17 -13.83
CA CYS A 244 -7.87 -7.01 -12.96
C CYS A 244 -7.68 -5.71 -13.75
N ALA A 245 -6.83 -5.73 -14.78
CA ALA A 245 -6.61 -4.57 -15.64
C ALA A 245 -7.90 -4.13 -16.35
N VAL A 246 -8.66 -5.09 -16.90
CA VAL A 246 -9.96 -4.82 -17.53
C VAL A 246 -10.93 -4.19 -16.52
N TRP A 247 -11.06 -4.79 -15.33
CA TRP A 247 -11.89 -4.24 -14.26
C TRP A 247 -11.46 -2.81 -13.86
N ALA A 248 -10.15 -2.57 -13.70
CA ALA A 248 -9.64 -1.26 -13.32
C ALA A 248 -9.94 -0.21 -14.38
N VAL A 249 -9.73 -0.52 -15.66
CA VAL A 249 -10.04 0.39 -16.78
C VAL A 249 -11.54 0.74 -16.81
N PHE A 250 -12.43 -0.25 -16.75
CA PHE A 250 -13.88 0.00 -16.74
C PHE A 250 -14.29 0.88 -15.55
N THR A 251 -13.72 0.59 -14.38
CA THR A 251 -13.97 1.35 -13.15
C THR A 251 -13.53 2.81 -13.31
N LEU A 252 -12.30 3.04 -13.78
CA LEU A 252 -11.76 4.40 -13.96
C LEU A 252 -12.51 5.22 -15.01
N VAL A 253 -12.98 4.58 -16.08
CA VAL A 253 -13.86 5.23 -17.08
C VAL A 253 -15.20 5.62 -16.45
N ALA A 254 -15.80 4.75 -15.63
CA ALA A 254 -17.06 5.05 -14.95
C ALA A 254 -16.90 6.22 -13.95
N PHE A 255 -15.82 6.22 -13.15
CA PHE A 255 -15.52 7.32 -12.23
C PHE A 255 -15.29 8.64 -12.96
N GLY A 256 -14.54 8.64 -14.06
CA GLY A 256 -14.29 9.85 -14.82
C GLY A 256 -15.54 10.46 -15.45
N LYS A 257 -16.49 9.62 -15.90
CA LYS A 257 -17.80 10.10 -16.37
C LYS A 257 -18.60 10.77 -15.26
N ASN A 258 -18.59 10.19 -14.06
CA ASN A 258 -19.28 10.76 -12.89
C ASN A 258 -18.64 12.07 -12.43
N GLU A 259 -17.30 12.16 -12.41
CA GLU A 259 -16.61 13.41 -12.08
C GLU A 259 -16.94 14.52 -13.10
N ALA A 260 -17.00 14.19 -14.39
CA ALA A 260 -17.36 15.15 -15.43
C ALA A 260 -18.83 15.61 -15.32
N ALA A 261 -19.76 14.69 -15.02
CA ALA A 261 -21.18 14.99 -14.83
C ALA A 261 -21.42 15.90 -13.61
N ASN A 262 -20.60 15.77 -12.56
CA ASN A 262 -20.72 16.53 -11.31
C ASN A 262 -19.87 17.81 -11.29
N GLY A 263 -19.42 18.30 -12.46
CA GLY A 263 -18.63 19.54 -12.56
C GLY A 263 -17.26 19.51 -11.87
N GLY A 264 -16.69 18.32 -11.66
CA GLY A 264 -15.37 18.16 -11.03
C GLY A 264 -15.36 18.31 -9.50
N LEU A 265 -16.51 18.22 -8.82
CA LEU A 265 -16.61 18.10 -7.37
C LEU A 265 -16.21 16.67 -6.93
N SER A 266 -15.29 16.55 -5.96
CA SER A 266 -14.91 15.25 -5.38
C SER A 266 -16.10 14.62 -4.64
N ALA A 267 -16.09 13.31 -4.44
CA ALA A 267 -17.16 12.59 -3.73
C ALA A 267 -17.39 13.14 -2.30
N GLU A 268 -16.32 13.58 -1.63
CA GLU A 268 -16.38 14.24 -0.32
C GLU A 268 -17.12 15.59 -0.40
N ASN A 269 -16.93 16.36 -1.47
CA ASN A 269 -17.64 17.62 -1.69
C ASN A 269 -19.14 17.41 -1.99
N ILE A 270 -19.49 16.29 -2.63
CA ILE A 270 -20.89 15.94 -2.93
C ILE A 270 -21.61 15.50 -1.65
N GLU A 271 -21.00 14.64 -0.82
CA GLU A 271 -21.58 14.26 0.47
C GLU A 271 -21.72 15.48 1.40
N THR A 272 -20.74 16.38 1.41
CA THR A 272 -20.80 17.60 2.21
C THR A 272 -21.88 18.57 1.69
N GLN A 273 -21.99 18.77 0.38
CA GLN A 273 -23.08 19.59 -0.21
C GLN A 273 -24.46 18.99 0.04
N ASN A 274 -24.60 17.68 -0.08
CA ASN A 274 -25.88 17.01 0.16
C ASN A 274 -26.30 17.14 1.63
N ALA A 275 -25.35 16.98 2.56
CA ALA A 275 -25.60 17.21 3.97
C ALA A 275 -25.94 18.68 4.29
N GLU A 276 -25.28 19.65 3.67
CA GLU A 276 -25.61 21.08 3.82
C GLU A 276 -26.99 21.42 3.24
N ASN A 277 -27.35 20.83 2.10
CA ASN A 277 -28.65 21.04 1.46
C ASN A 277 -29.81 20.43 2.28
N GLU A 278 -29.62 19.23 2.85
CA GLU A 278 -30.61 18.62 3.75
C GLU A 278 -30.79 19.44 5.03
N ASN A 279 -29.70 19.97 5.59
CA ASN A 279 -29.77 20.81 6.79
C ASN A 279 -30.49 22.15 6.51
N ASN A 280 -30.24 22.77 5.35
CA ASN A 280 -30.93 23.98 4.92
C ASN A 280 -32.42 23.74 4.61
N GLN A 281 -32.81 22.55 4.16
CA GLN A 281 -34.23 22.19 4.01
C GLN A 281 -34.92 21.95 5.36
N MET A 282 -34.21 21.39 6.35
CA MET A 282 -34.74 21.23 7.71
C MET A 282 -34.84 22.54 8.48
N GLN A 283 -34.03 23.56 8.18
CA GLN A 283 -34.12 24.87 8.81
C GLN A 283 -35.16 25.81 8.19
N ASN A 284 -35.64 25.50 6.99
CA ASN A 284 -36.63 26.29 6.25
C ASN A 284 -38.05 25.68 6.27
N ASN A 285 -38.25 24.59 7.02
CA ASN A 285 -39.54 23.97 7.35
C ASN A 285 -39.81 24.12 8.85
#